data_AF-A0AAW1QSE9-F1
#
_entry.id   AF-A0AAW1QSE9-F1
#
_cell.length_a   1.000
_cell.length_b   1.000
_cell.length_c   1.000
_cell.angle_alpha   90.00
_cell.angle_beta   90.00
_cell.angle_gamma   90.00
#
_symmetry.space_group_name_H-M   'P 1'
#
loop_
_entity.id
_entity.type
_entity.pdbx_description
1 polymer ?
#
loop_
_entity_poly.entity_id
_entity_poly.type
_entity_poly.pdbx_seq_one_letter_code
_entity_poly.pdbx_strand_id
1 'polypeptide(L)'
;MNVDAFMSSVTDNTPGGYHGYWPCDFYSPNTNYGTKSDLKRMVHTLESAGVHMMMDVVTNYVGYADYSYCNPFNRPEHFHICTG
;
A
#
# COMPACT_ATOMS: atom_id res chain seq x y z
N MET A 1 18.86 -14.33 -1.24
CA MET A 1 18.45 -13.00 -1.71
C MET A 1 18.82 -12.03 -0.61
N ASN A 2 19.67 -11.04 -0.90
CA ASN A 2 19.99 -9.97 0.04
C ASN A 2 19.01 -8.82 -0.24
N VAL A 3 18.50 -8.18 0.82
CA VAL A 3 17.63 -7.01 0.75
C VAL A 3 18.40 -5.84 1.34
N ASP A 4 18.56 -4.79 0.56
CA ASP A 4 19.36 -3.62 0.90
C ASP A 4 18.48 -2.43 1.33
N ALA A 5 17.22 -2.42 0.86
CA ALA A 5 16.25 -1.38 1.19
C ALA A 5 14.85 -1.97 1.42
N PHE A 6 14.13 -1.40 2.38
CA PHE A 6 12.73 -1.75 2.67
C PHE A 6 11.88 -0.47 2.66
N MET A 7 10.69 -0.55 2.06
CA MET A 7 9.75 0.56 2.02
C MET A 7 8.35 0.15 2.48
N SER A 8 7.62 1.10 3.07
CA SER A 8 6.19 0.98 3.37
C SER A 8 5.37 0.71 2.10
N SER A 9 4.14 0.19 2.29
CA SER A 9 3.20 0.00 1.17
C SER A 9 2.94 1.30 0.43
N VAL A 10 2.88 1.19 -0.90
CA VAL A 10 2.58 2.30 -1.81
C VAL A 10 1.09 2.49 -2.06
N THR A 11 0.23 1.57 -1.63
CA THR A 11 -1.22 1.66 -1.84
C THR A 11 -1.78 2.93 -1.22
N ASP A 12 -2.85 3.49 -1.78
CA ASP A 12 -3.53 4.62 -1.16
C ASP A 12 -4.11 4.21 0.20
N ASN A 13 -4.03 5.13 1.16
CA ASN A 13 -4.40 4.88 2.55
C ASN A 13 -5.57 5.76 2.96
N THR A 14 -6.30 5.33 3.98
CA THR A 14 -7.29 6.20 4.64
C THR A 14 -6.61 7.46 5.21
N PRO A 15 -7.36 8.57 5.43
CA PRO A 15 -6.80 9.78 6.01
C PRO A 15 -6.03 9.49 7.32
N GLY A 16 -4.81 10.01 7.41
CA GLY A 16 -3.92 9.77 8.56
C GLY A 16 -3.07 8.49 8.47
N GLY A 17 -3.27 7.64 7.47
CA GLY A 17 -2.48 6.42 7.24
C GLY A 17 -1.09 6.67 6.63
N TYR A 18 -0.34 7.68 7.12
CA TYR A 18 0.97 8.08 6.58
C TYR A 18 2.02 6.96 6.62
N HIS A 19 1.85 6.00 7.52
CA HIS A 19 2.75 4.87 7.72
C HIS A 19 2.61 3.78 6.64
N GLY A 20 1.53 3.81 5.83
CA GLY A 20 1.30 2.87 4.74
C GLY A 20 0.59 1.56 5.15
N TYR A 21 0.09 1.46 6.38
CA TYR A 21 -0.52 0.23 6.92
C TYR A 21 -2.03 0.30 7.07
N TRP A 22 -2.70 1.30 6.48
CA TRP A 22 -4.15 1.47 6.46
C TRP A 22 -4.65 1.57 5.01
N PRO A 23 -4.42 0.51 4.19
CA PRO A 23 -4.74 0.56 2.77
C PRO A 23 -6.25 0.71 2.55
N CYS A 24 -6.64 1.44 1.51
CA CYS A 24 -8.04 1.58 1.13
C CYS A 24 -8.24 1.45 -0.38
N ASP A 25 -7.44 2.08 -1.23
CA ASP A 25 -7.43 1.80 -2.69
C ASP A 25 -6.15 1.05 -3.08
N PHE A 26 -6.33 -0.23 -3.44
CA PHE A 26 -5.26 -1.14 -3.81
C PHE A 26 -4.77 -0.97 -5.27
N TYR A 27 -5.47 -0.16 -6.08
CA TYR A 27 -5.11 0.06 -7.49
C TYR A 27 -4.48 1.43 -7.78
N SER A 28 -4.47 2.29 -6.77
CA SER A 28 -3.88 3.63 -6.81
C SER A 28 -2.71 3.74 -5.84
N PRO A 29 -1.63 4.45 -6.21
CA PRO A 29 -0.59 4.77 -5.27
C PRO A 29 -1.06 5.88 -4.32
N ASN A 30 -0.49 5.92 -3.12
CA ASN A 30 -0.64 7.04 -2.21
C ASN A 30 -0.06 8.31 -2.84
N THR A 31 -0.93 9.28 -3.10
CA THR A 31 -0.58 10.53 -3.78
C THR A 31 0.44 11.38 -3.00
N ASN A 32 0.58 11.16 -1.69
CA ASN A 32 1.61 11.82 -0.87
C ASN A 32 3.04 11.40 -1.23
N TYR A 33 3.22 10.23 -1.86
CA TYR A 33 4.54 9.73 -2.26
C TYR A 33 4.93 10.15 -3.68
N GLY A 34 4.00 10.71 -4.45
CA GLY A 34 4.17 11.08 -5.85
C GLY A 34 3.35 10.21 -6.80
N THR A 35 3.77 10.14 -8.06
CA THR A 35 3.03 9.46 -9.12
C THR A 35 3.49 8.02 -9.33
N LYS A 36 2.71 7.22 -10.08
CA LYS A 36 3.14 5.88 -10.55
C LYS A 36 4.48 5.94 -11.32
N SER A 37 4.73 7.04 -12.03
CA SER A 37 5.98 7.26 -12.78
C SER A 37 7.17 7.51 -11.85
N ASP A 38 6.96 8.19 -10.73
CA ASP A 38 8.02 8.45 -9.74
C ASP A 38 8.43 7.15 -9.03
N LEU A 39 7.46 6.30 -8.69
CA LEU A 39 7.73 4.95 -8.17
C LEU A 39 8.59 4.13 -9.15
N LYS A 40 8.22 4.10 -10.43
CA LYS A 40 9.01 3.41 -11.46
C LYS A 40 10.43 3.96 -11.59
N ARG A 41 10.58 5.29 -11.51
CA ARG A 41 11.88 5.96 -11.57
C ARG A 41 12.75 5.59 -10.37
N MET A 42 12.17 5.55 -9.17
CA MET A 42 12.86 5.14 -7.96
C MET A 42 13.35 3.70 -8.06
N VAL A 43 12.47 2.76 -8.45
CA VAL A 43 12.82 1.35 -8.65
C VAL A 43 13.98 1.21 -9.64
N HIS A 44 13.90 1.89 -10.80
CA HIS A 44 14.97 1.82 -11.80
C HIS A 44 16.30 2.42 -11.31
N THR A 45 16.24 3.49 -10.53
CA THR A 45 17.44 4.11 -9.94
C THR A 45 18.10 3.14 -8.94
N LEU A 46 17.32 2.46 -8.11
CA LEU A 46 17.83 1.47 -7.15
C LEU A 46 18.41 0.24 -7.87
N GLU A 47 17.70 -0.28 -8.87
CA GLU A 47 18.16 -1.42 -9.68
C GLU A 47 19.48 -1.10 -10.40
N SER A 48 19.60 0.08 -11.02
CA SER A 48 20.85 0.50 -11.70
C SER A 48 22.02 0.73 -10.74
N ALA A 49 21.75 0.98 -9.46
CA ALA A 49 22.73 1.07 -8.40
C ALA A 49 23.06 -0.30 -7.75
N GLY A 50 22.44 -1.39 -8.21
CA GLY A 50 22.62 -2.73 -7.65
C GLY A 50 21.96 -2.93 -6.28
N VAL A 51 20.97 -2.09 -5.93
CA VAL A 51 20.24 -2.15 -4.65
C VAL A 51 19.01 -3.04 -4.82
N HIS A 52 18.94 -4.12 -4.04
CA HIS A 52 17.75 -4.96 -3.99
C HIS A 52 16.75 -4.43 -2.97
N MET A 53 15.61 -3.92 -3.44
CA MET A 53 14.56 -3.37 -2.60
C MET A 53 13.42 -4.36 -2.37
N MET A 54 12.81 -4.30 -1.19
CA MET A 54 11.57 -4.97 -0.83
C MET A 54 10.51 -3.93 -0.47
N MET A 55 9.27 -4.17 -0.89
CA MET A 55 8.12 -3.32 -0.60
C MET A 55 7.11 -4.09 0.25
N ASP A 56 6.63 -3.46 1.31
CA ASP A 56 5.57 -4.02 2.14
C ASP A 56 4.22 -4.07 1.41
N VAL A 57 3.40 -5.07 1.72
CA VAL A 57 2.03 -5.22 1.22
C VAL A 57 1.13 -5.70 2.35
N VAL A 58 0.15 -4.88 2.71
CA VAL A 58 -0.88 -5.24 3.69
C VAL A 58 -2.09 -5.82 2.98
N THR A 59 -2.44 -7.07 3.25
CA THR A 59 -3.59 -7.76 2.63
C THR A 59 -4.65 -8.22 3.63
N ASN A 60 -4.32 -8.24 4.92
CA ASN A 60 -5.19 -8.81 5.96
C ASN A 60 -6.39 -7.92 6.30
N TYR A 61 -6.27 -6.60 6.14
CA TYR A 61 -7.29 -5.63 6.54
C TYR A 61 -7.21 -4.35 5.69
N VAL A 62 -8.27 -3.53 5.74
CA VAL A 62 -8.30 -2.15 5.24
C VAL A 62 -8.18 -1.15 6.38
N GLY A 63 -7.77 0.08 6.08
CA GLY A 63 -7.67 1.16 7.06
C GLY A 63 -8.95 1.36 7.87
N TYR A 64 -8.81 1.71 9.15
CA TYR A 64 -9.94 1.87 10.06
C TYR A 64 -10.77 3.12 9.69
N ALA A 65 -11.78 2.92 8.86
CA ALA A 65 -12.73 3.93 8.39
C ALA A 65 -13.99 3.23 7.84
N ASP A 66 -14.91 4.01 7.29
CA ASP A 66 -15.98 3.45 6.46
C ASP A 66 -15.39 2.72 5.24
N TYR A 67 -15.48 1.40 5.18
CA TYR A 67 -14.94 0.62 4.07
C TYR A 67 -15.69 0.88 2.75
N SER A 68 -16.85 1.55 2.76
CA SER A 68 -17.70 1.75 1.57
C SER A 68 -16.98 2.47 0.41
N TYR A 69 -15.94 3.25 0.71
CA TYR A 69 -15.13 3.95 -0.29
C TYR A 69 -13.80 3.25 -0.62
N CYS A 70 -13.50 2.11 0.00
CA CYS A 70 -12.29 1.34 -0.30
C CYS A 70 -12.44 0.49 -1.57
N ASN A 71 -11.35 0.25 -2.28
CA ASN A 71 -11.34 -0.38 -3.60
C ASN A 71 -10.31 -1.52 -3.65
N PRO A 72 -10.71 -2.77 -3.97
CA PRO A 72 -12.07 -3.20 -4.33
C PRO A 72 -12.96 -3.58 -3.13
N PHE A 73 -12.43 -3.50 -1.91
CA PHE A 73 -13.07 -4.09 -0.73
C PHE A 73 -14.07 -3.14 -0.05
N ASN A 74 -15.20 -2.87 -0.72
CA ASN A 74 -16.25 -1.95 -0.23
C ASN A 74 -17.57 -2.61 0.21
N ARG A 75 -17.56 -3.91 0.48
CA ARG A 75 -18.78 -4.64 0.85
C ARG A 75 -18.53 -5.50 2.08
N PRO A 76 -19.54 -5.68 2.96
CA PRO A 76 -19.38 -6.46 4.18
C PRO A 76 -18.98 -7.91 3.90
N GLU A 77 -19.36 -8.50 2.76
CA GLU A 77 -19.00 -9.88 2.41
C GLU A 77 -17.50 -10.07 2.14
N HIS A 78 -16.75 -8.98 1.95
CA HIS A 78 -15.30 -9.02 1.81
C HIS A 78 -14.58 -9.16 3.16
N PHE A 79 -15.30 -9.02 4.27
CA PHE A 79 -14.73 -8.99 5.61
C PHE A 79 -15.28 -10.10 6.49
N HIS A 80 -14.51 -10.49 7.49
CA HIS A 80 -14.99 -11.39 8.52
C HIS A 80 -16.06 -10.70 9.37
N ILE A 81 -17.14 -11.43 9.68
CA ILE A 81 -18.14 -10.97 10.64
C ILE A 81 -17.56 -11.04 12.05
N CYS A 82 -17.70 -9.96 12.82
CA CYS A 82 -17.44 -9.97 14.26
C CYS A 82 -18.66 -10.54 14.98
N THR A 83 -18.78 -11.87 15.01
CA THR A 83 -19.68 -12.57 15.94
C THR A 83 -18.82 -13.26 16.99
N GLY A 84 -18.61 -12.55 18.10
CA GLY A 84 -17.99 -13.06 19.32
C GLY A 84 -18.94 -12.88 20.49
#